data_AF-A0A2M8AL73-F1
#
_entry.id   AF-A0A2M8AL73-F1
#
_cell.length_a   1.000
_cell.length_b   1.000
_cell.length_c   1.000
_cell.angle_alpha   90.00
_cell.angle_beta   90.00
_cell.angle_gamma   90.00
#
_symmetry.space_group_name_H-M   'P 1'
#
loop_
_entity.id
_entity.type
_entity.pdbx_description
1 polymer ?
#
loop_
_entity_poly.entity_id
_entity_poly.type
_entity_poly.pdbx_seq_one_letter_code
_entity_poly.pdbx_strand_id
1 'polypeptide(L)' 'MKKVLSFIAVFLFCASISTNASTSNNSPVTETCFSIARNWVIQTEGEINIDNVGFVLQLTEYLNSKGICR' A
#
# COMPACT_ATOMS: atom_id res chain seq x y z
N MET A 1 -1.06 -18.93 44.78
CA MET A 1 -0.22 -18.88 43.55
C MET A 1 -1.04 -19.42 42.37
N LYS A 2 -1.61 -18.56 41.50
CA LYS A 2 -2.19 -18.95 40.18
C LYS A 2 -2.83 -17.82 39.35
N LYS A 3 -2.56 -16.54 39.66
CA LYS A 3 -3.22 -15.40 38.98
C LYS A 3 -2.24 -14.44 38.27
N VAL A 4 -1.01 -14.88 37.99
CA VAL A 4 0.01 -14.05 37.34
C VAL A 4 0.28 -14.49 35.89
N LEU A 5 -0.20 -15.66 35.46
CA LEU A 5 0.10 -16.20 34.13
C LEU A 5 -0.85 -15.77 32.99
N SER A 6 -1.93 -15.02 33.27
CA SER A 6 -2.95 -14.75 32.24
C SER A 6 -2.78 -13.44 31.48
N PHE A 7 -1.87 -12.54 31.90
CA PHE A 7 -1.71 -11.23 31.25
C PHE A 7 -0.62 -11.21 30.15
N ILE A 8 0.25 -12.23 30.10
CA ILE A 8 1.32 -12.30 29.09
C ILE A 8 0.77 -12.78 27.72
N ALA A 9 -0.37 -13.46 27.70
CA ALA A 9 -0.99 -13.94 26.46
C ALA A 9 -1.63 -12.83 25.61
N VAL A 10 -1.92 -11.65 26.18
CA VAL A 10 -2.54 -10.54 25.44
C VAL A 10 -1.51 -9.71 24.65
N PHE A 11 -0.25 -9.70 25.09
CA PHE A 11 0.84 -9.00 24.40
C PHE A 11 1.37 -9.74 23.15
N LEU A 12 1.05 -11.03 22.99
CA LEU A 12 1.51 -11.84 21.85
C LEU A 12 0.55 -11.84 20.65
N PHE A 13 -0.59 -11.16 20.72
CA PHE A 13 -1.51 -11.05 19.58
C PHE A 13 -1.20 -9.86 18.64
N CYS A 14 -0.14 -9.10 18.93
CA CYS A 14 0.25 -7.91 18.16
C CYS A 14 1.46 -8.14 17.23
N ALA A 15 1.82 -9.39 16.93
CA ALA A 15 3.08 -9.73 16.26
C ALA A 15 2.95 -10.46 14.92
N SER A 16 1.77 -10.54 14.31
CA SER A 16 1.61 -11.30 13.06
C SER A 16 0.53 -10.78 12.13
N ILE A 17 0.49 -9.46 11.91
CA ILE A 17 -0.15 -8.90 10.70
C ILE A 17 0.81 -7.88 10.08
N SER A 18 2.01 -8.33 9.71
CA SER A 18 2.63 -7.80 8.50
C SER A 18 1.99 -8.55 7.34
N THR A 19 0.87 -8.05 6.85
CA THR A 19 0.42 -8.41 5.51
C THR A 19 1.37 -7.72 4.55
N ASN A 20 2.44 -8.42 4.16
CA ASN A 20 3.08 -8.20 2.87
C ASN A 20 2.00 -8.43 1.80
N ALA A 21 1.21 -7.40 1.52
CA ALA A 21 0.30 -7.36 0.40
C ALA A 21 1.13 -7.14 -0.88
N SER A 22 2.05 -8.05 -1.16
CA SER A 22 2.64 -8.21 -2.48
C SER A 22 1.65 -8.96 -3.36
N THR A 23 0.49 -8.35 -3.57
CA THR A 23 -0.45 -8.80 -4.58
C THR A 23 0.09 -8.31 -5.92
N SER A 24 0.99 -9.10 -6.52
CA SER A 24 1.33 -8.99 -7.94
C SER A 24 0.11 -9.44 -8.76
N ASN A 25 -0.90 -8.58 -8.81
CA ASN A 25 -2.02 -8.71 -9.75
C ASN A 25 -1.52 -8.34 -11.14
N ASN A 26 -0.86 -9.29 -11.81
CA ASN A 26 -0.70 -9.29 -13.27
C ASN A 26 -2.05 -9.64 -13.91
N SER A 27 -3.07 -8.81 -13.65
CA SER A 27 -4.18 -8.68 -14.58
C SER A 27 -3.66 -7.81 -15.72
N PRO A 28 -4.02 -8.04 -17.00
CA PRO A 28 -3.80 -7.05 -18.05
C PRO A 28 -4.72 -5.86 -17.77
N VAL A 29 -4.37 -5.08 -16.74
CA VAL A 29 -5.06 -3.85 -16.37
C VAL A 29 -4.84 -2.95 -17.56
N THR A 30 -5.94 -2.52 -18.19
CA THR A 30 -5.90 -1.34 -19.03
C THR A 30 -5.35 -0.23 -18.13
N GLU A 31 -4.06 0.09 -18.25
CA GLU A 31 -3.37 0.87 -17.23
C GLU A 31 -3.96 2.27 -17.16
N THR A 32 -4.84 2.47 -16.19
CA THR A 32 -5.40 3.79 -15.88
C THR A 32 -4.29 4.68 -15.36
N CYS A 33 -4.45 6.01 -15.48
CA CYS A 33 -3.50 6.97 -14.92
C CYS A 33 -3.15 6.71 -13.45
N PHE A 34 -4.14 6.24 -12.69
CA PHE A 34 -3.95 5.86 -11.31
C PHE A 34 -3.01 4.66 -11.15
N SER A 35 -3.15 3.63 -12.00
CA SER A 35 -2.28 2.45 -11.96
C SER A 35 -0.82 2.81 -12.26
N ILE A 36 -0.58 3.66 -13.25
CA ILE A 36 0.77 4.13 -13.62
C ILE A 36 1.38 4.94 -12.47
N ALA A 37 0.62 5.91 -11.95
CA ALA A 37 1.06 6.74 -10.83
C ALA A 37 1.37 5.88 -9.59
N ARG A 38 0.47 4.94 -9.27
CA ARG A 38 0.63 4.00 -8.16
C ARG A 38 1.90 3.17 -8.29
N ASN A 39 2.13 2.58 -9.47
CA ASN A 39 3.31 1.75 -9.72
C ASN A 39 4.61 2.55 -9.64
N TRP A 40 4.63 3.78 -10.19
CA TRP A 40 5.78 4.65 -10.09
C TRP A 40 6.13 4.99 -8.63
N VAL A 41 5.12 5.28 -7.81
CA VAL A 41 5.30 5.56 -6.38
C VAL A 41 5.79 4.34 -5.64
N ILE A 42 5.22 3.16 -5.89
CA ILE A 42 5.69 1.92 -5.27
C ILE A 42 7.14 1.61 -5.66
N GLN A 43 7.54 1.86 -6.92
CA GLN A 43 8.92 1.65 -7.34
C GLN A 43 9.90 2.65 -6.70
N THR A 44 9.43 3.85 -6.36
CA THR A 44 10.27 4.92 -5.80
C THR A 44 10.34 4.84 -4.27
N GLU A 45 9.21 4.61 -3.61
CA GLU A 45 9.02 4.65 -2.17
C GLU A 45 8.92 3.26 -1.52
N GLY A 46 8.85 2.20 -2.32
CA GLY A 46 8.71 0.80 -1.87
C GLY A 46 7.27 0.39 -1.52
N GLU A 47 6.45 1.32 -1.06
CA GLU A 47 5.03 1.07 -0.73
C GLU A 47 4.18 2.34 -0.84
N ILE A 48 2.85 2.18 -0.70
CA ILE A 48 1.93 3.32 -0.55
C ILE A 48 1.41 3.36 0.88
N ASN A 49 1.61 4.50 1.53
CA ASN A 49 1.17 4.80 2.87
C ASN A 49 0.49 6.18 2.90
N ILE A 50 0.06 6.63 4.08
CA ILE A 50 -0.69 7.89 4.20
C ILE A 50 0.17 9.13 3.89
N ASP A 51 1.49 9.00 3.96
CA ASP A 51 2.42 10.09 3.71
C ASP A 51 2.60 10.33 2.20
N ASN A 52 2.49 9.28 1.37
CA ASN A 52 2.70 9.37 -0.08
C ASN A 52 1.44 9.13 -0.93
N VAL A 53 0.29 8.79 -0.33
CA VAL A 53 -0.98 8.61 -1.07
C VAL A 53 -1.41 9.89 -1.80
N GLY A 54 -1.14 11.06 -1.22
CA GLY A 54 -1.40 12.35 -1.86
C GLY A 54 -0.60 12.56 -3.14
N PHE A 55 0.63 12.05 -3.17
CA PHE A 55 1.50 12.14 -4.35
C PHE A 55 1.00 11.23 -5.49
N VAL A 56 0.45 10.05 -5.18
CA VAL A 56 -0.22 9.18 -6.17
C VAL A 56 -1.37 9.93 -6.86
N LEU A 57 -2.20 10.65 -6.09
CA LEU A 57 -3.32 11.43 -6.62
C LEU A 57 -2.83 12.57 -7.53
N GLN A 58 -1.85 13.35 -7.08
CA GLN A 58 -1.27 14.44 -7.89
C GLN A 58 -0.65 13.93 -9.19
N LEU A 59 0.09 12.82 -9.13
CA LEU A 59 0.69 12.21 -10.32
C LEU A 59 -0.39 11.67 -11.26
N THR A 60 -1.48 11.10 -10.73
CA THR A 60 -2.62 10.64 -11.53
C THR A 60 -3.25 11.80 -12.32
N GLU A 61 -3.53 12.92 -11.66
CA GLU A 61 -4.08 14.12 -12.30
C GLU A 61 -3.12 14.70 -13.35
N TYR A 62 -1.82 14.74 -13.03
CA TYR A 62 -0.80 15.20 -13.96
C TYR A 62 -0.78 14.35 -15.23
N LEU A 63 -0.71 13.03 -15.09
CA LEU A 63 -0.65 12.11 -16.25
C LEU A 63 -1.90 12.22 -17.12
N ASN A 64 -3.09 12.38 -16.50
CA ASN A 64 -4.35 12.60 -17.20
C ASN A 64 -4.35 13.95 -17.95
N SER A 65 -3.90 15.03 -17.30
CA SER A 65 -3.81 16.37 -17.91
C SER A 65 -2.86 16.44 -19.11
N LYS A 66 -1.85 15.57 -19.13
CA LYS A 66 -0.87 15.45 -20.22
C LYS A 66 -1.31 14.49 -21.33
N GLY A 67 -2.43 13.79 -21.16
CA GLY A 67 -2.89 12.76 -22.10
C GLY A 67 -1.93 11.57 -22.20
N ILE A 68 -1.13 11.32 -21.15
CA ILE A 68 -0.18 10.19 -21.09
C ILE A 68 -0.95 8.87 -20.91
N CYS A 69 -2.11 8.95 -20.28
CA CYS A 69 -2.99 7.84 -19.96
C CYS A 69 -4.44 8.34 -19.94
N ARG A 70 -5.39 7.42 -19.87
CA ARG A 70 -6.82 7.73 -19.98
C ARG A 70 -7.67 6.85 -19.07
#